data_AF-A0A7C5SZY5-F1
#
_entry.id   AF-A0A7C5SZY5-F1
#
_cell.length_a   1.000
_cell.length_b   1.000
_cell.length_c   1.000
_cell.angle_alpha   90.00
_cell.angle_beta   90.00
_cell.angle_gamma   90.00
#
_symmetry.space_group_name_H-M   'P 1'
#
loop_
_entity.id
_entity.type
_entity.pdbx_description
1 polymer ?
#
loop_
_entity_poly.entity_id
_entity_poly.type
_entity_poly.pdbx_seq_one_letter_code
_entity_poly.pdbx_strand_id
1 'polypeptide(L)'
;GRGFAGTIKRWGFHTRPGSHGHKWIRRPGTAGPMGLRKVVKGKRYPGHYGAERVTVRNLQVLAVDKEHSLLVLKGSVPGPRSGILRIRKHDAQG
;
A
#
# COMPACT_ATOMS: atom_id res chain seq x y z
N GLY A 1 -9.32 0.81 5.35
CA GLY A 1 -8.59 -0.31 5.97
C GLY A 1 -8.90 -1.60 5.24
N ARG A 2 -7.96 -2.53 5.14
CA ARG A 2 -8.14 -3.88 4.58
C ARG A 2 -7.99 -4.99 5.63
N GLY A 3 -7.98 -4.62 6.92
CA GLY A 3 -7.86 -5.55 8.05
C GLY A 3 -6.50 -6.24 8.14
N PHE A 4 -6.46 -7.41 8.79
CA PHE A 4 -5.28 -8.27 8.80
C PHE A 4 -5.06 -8.88 7.41
N ALA A 5 -3.88 -8.67 6.84
CA ALA A 5 -3.51 -9.17 5.52
C ALA A 5 -2.27 -10.05 5.60
N GLY A 6 -2.31 -11.18 4.88
CA GLY A 6 -1.15 -12.04 4.66
C GLY A 6 -0.04 -11.35 3.85
N THR A 7 1.16 -11.94 3.83
CA THR A 7 2.34 -11.39 3.15
C THR A 7 2.14 -11.14 1.65
N ILE A 8 1.34 -11.97 0.97
CA ILE A 8 1.04 -11.83 -0.45
C ILE A 8 0.24 -10.54 -0.69
N LYS A 9 -0.89 -10.38 -0.01
CA LYS A 9 -1.77 -9.20 -0.18
C LYS A 9 -1.12 -7.90 0.31
N ARG A 10 -0.35 -7.98 1.41
CA ARG A 10 0.27 -6.81 2.06
C ARG A 10 1.55 -6.35 1.38
N TRP A 11 2.37 -7.29 0.89
CA TRP A 11 3.74 -7.02 0.44
C TRP A 11 4.07 -7.55 -0.96
N GLY A 12 3.13 -8.18 -1.66
CA GLY A 12 3.33 -8.69 -3.02
C GLY A 12 4.22 -9.93 -3.11
N PHE A 13 4.31 -10.75 -2.05
CA PHE A 13 5.11 -11.98 -2.11
C PHE A 13 4.54 -12.97 -3.13
N HIS A 14 5.42 -13.70 -3.81
CA HIS A 14 5.03 -14.78 -4.72
C HIS A 14 4.53 -16.00 -3.95
N THR A 15 3.58 -16.72 -4.54
CA THR A 15 3.12 -18.03 -4.08
C THR A 15 4.03 -19.13 -4.59
N ARG A 16 4.13 -20.24 -3.85
CA ARG A 16 4.80 -21.45 -4.34
C ARG A 16 3.85 -22.30 -5.21
N PRO A 17 4.38 -23.25 -6.01
CA PRO A 17 3.54 -24.15 -6.81
C PRO A 17 2.50 -24.86 -5.96
N GLY A 18 1.29 -25.01 -6.51
CA GLY A 18 0.18 -25.75 -5.89
C GLY A 18 0.21 -27.25 -6.15
N SER A 19 1.10 -27.72 -7.02
CA SER A 19 1.27 -29.12 -7.42
C SER A 19 2.58 -29.73 -6.89
N HIS A 20 2.87 -30.98 -7.26
CA HIS A 20 4.09 -31.71 -6.87
C HIS A 20 4.27 -31.87 -5.35
N GLY A 21 3.18 -32.16 -4.62
CA GLY A 21 3.22 -32.48 -3.18
C GLY A 21 3.54 -31.30 -2.25
N HIS A 22 3.59 -30.08 -2.79
CA HIS A 22 4.04 -28.92 -2.05
C HIS A 22 2.95 -28.36 -1.11
N LYS A 23 3.20 -28.40 0.21
CA LYS A 23 2.19 -28.03 1.24
C LYS A 23 2.20 -26.54 1.64
N TRP A 24 3.20 -25.76 1.21
CA TRP A 24 3.50 -24.41 1.75
C TRP A 24 3.24 -23.27 0.76
N ILE A 25 2.07 -23.30 0.12
CA ILE A 25 1.74 -22.51 -1.08
C ILE A 25 1.73 -20.98 -0.80
N ARG A 26 1.12 -20.56 0.33
CA ARG A 26 0.85 -19.15 0.65
C ARG A 26 1.51 -18.64 1.93
N ARG A 27 2.47 -19.39 2.47
CA ARG A 27 3.11 -19.07 3.76
C ARG A 27 4.23 -18.04 3.60
N PRO A 28 4.54 -17.25 4.65
CA PRO A 28 5.75 -16.44 4.69
C PRO A 28 7.01 -17.29 4.41
N GLY A 29 8.01 -16.69 3.75
CA GLY A 29 9.28 -17.35 3.49
C GLY A 29 10.15 -17.53 4.74
N THR A 30 11.42 -17.88 4.55
CA THR A 30 12.38 -18.01 5.65
C THR A 30 12.49 -16.72 6.48
N ALA A 31 12.66 -16.89 7.81
CA ALA A 31 12.84 -15.79 8.75
C ALA A 31 14.24 -15.15 8.66
N GLY A 32 15.23 -15.87 8.13
CA GLY A 32 16.61 -15.39 7.99
C GLY A 32 17.64 -16.52 8.14
N PRO A 33 18.94 -16.22 7.99
CA PRO A 33 20.01 -17.18 8.20
C PRO A 33 20.21 -17.49 9.69
N MET A 34 20.64 -18.72 10.01
CA MET A 34 20.82 -19.17 11.40
C MET A 34 21.88 -18.37 12.18
N GLY A 35 22.94 -17.89 11.52
CA GLY A 35 24.06 -17.20 12.17
C GLY A 35 23.71 -15.88 12.87
N LEU A 36 22.59 -15.24 12.51
CA LEU A 36 22.16 -14.00 13.15
C LEU A 36 21.48 -14.23 14.51
N ARG A 37 21.02 -15.46 14.80
CA ARG A 37 20.27 -15.87 16.02
C ARG A 37 19.07 -14.99 16.39
N LYS A 38 18.64 -14.11 15.48
CA LYS A 38 17.51 -13.19 15.61
C LYS A 38 16.92 -12.88 14.24
N VAL A 39 15.68 -12.41 14.22
CA VAL A 39 15.06 -11.87 13.00
C VAL A 39 15.50 -10.43 12.80
N VAL A 40 15.96 -10.09 11.59
CA VAL A 40 16.38 -8.71 11.25
C VAL A 40 15.16 -7.79 11.24
N LYS A 41 15.29 -6.60 11.86
CA LYS A 41 14.24 -5.57 11.87
C LYS A 41 13.88 -5.17 10.44
N GLY A 42 12.60 -4.91 10.19
CA GLY A 42 12.09 -4.58 8.85
C GLY A 42 11.78 -5.80 7.97
N LYS A 43 12.05 -7.04 8.43
CA LYS A 43 11.54 -8.24 7.77
C LYS A 43 10.00 -8.17 7.70
N ARG A 44 9.48 -8.30 6.47
CA ARG A 44 8.04 -8.13 6.17
C ARG A 44 7.24 -9.37 6.56
N TYR A 45 6.20 -9.17 7.37
CA TYR A 45 5.30 -10.22 7.88
C TYR A 45 3.81 -9.82 7.69
N PRO A 46 2.87 -10.78 7.86
CA PRO A 46 1.44 -10.49 7.89
C PRO A 46 1.09 -9.43 8.95
N GLY A 47 -0.01 -8.71 8.76
CA GLY A 47 -0.46 -7.71 9.73
C GLY A 47 -1.54 -6.78 9.18
N HIS A 48 -1.93 -5.79 9.98
CA HIS A 48 -2.94 -4.80 9.60
C HIS A 48 -2.48 -3.99 8.37
N TYR A 49 -3.37 -3.81 7.40
CA TYR A 49 -3.05 -3.21 6.10
C TYR A 49 -4.09 -2.17 5.66
N GLY A 50 -3.64 -1.11 4.97
CA GLY A 50 -4.51 -0.14 4.27
C GLY A 50 -5.21 0.88 5.18
N ALA A 51 -4.66 1.14 6.36
CA ALA A 51 -5.09 2.19 7.28
C ALA A 51 -3.91 3.13 7.59
N GLU A 52 -3.28 3.62 6.53
CA GLU A 52 -2.12 4.50 6.61
C GLU A 52 -2.35 5.75 5.75
N ARG A 53 -1.70 6.86 6.11
CA ARG A 53 -1.79 8.11 5.34
C ARG A 53 -0.91 8.00 4.10
N VAL A 54 -1.52 7.98 2.92
CA VAL A 54 -0.82 7.95 1.63
C VAL A 54 -0.90 9.33 0.97
N THR A 55 0.18 9.73 0.31
CA THR A 55 0.23 10.96 -0.51
C THR A 55 0.50 10.56 -1.95
N VAL A 56 -0.37 10.99 -2.86
CA VAL A 56 -0.14 10.88 -4.31
C VAL A 56 0.35 12.23 -4.80
N ARG A 57 1.45 12.23 -5.57
CA ARG A 57 2.07 13.45 -6.10
C ARG A 57 1.74 13.63 -7.58
N ASN A 58 1.94 14.84 -8.09
CA ASN A 58 1.83 15.18 -9.52
C ASN A 58 0.45 14.90 -10.14
N LEU A 59 -0.63 15.05 -9.37
CA LEU A 59 -1.99 15.03 -9.91
C LEU A 59 -2.26 16.35 -10.64
N GLN A 60 -2.91 16.26 -11.80
CA GLN A 60 -3.31 17.43 -12.59
C GLN A 60 -4.72 17.90 -12.19
N VAL A 61 -4.90 19.21 -12.04
CA VAL A 61 -6.21 19.84 -11.86
C VAL A 61 -6.81 20.08 -13.25
N LEU A 62 -7.98 19.52 -13.52
CA LEU A 62 -8.67 19.65 -14.81
C LEU A 62 -9.62 20.85 -14.81
N ALA A 63 -10.36 21.04 -13.72
CA ALA A 63 -11.32 22.13 -13.59
C ALA A 63 -11.54 22.51 -12.13
N VAL A 64 -11.91 23.78 -11.92
CA VAL A 64 -12.31 24.33 -10.63
C VAL A 64 -13.65 25.01 -10.82
N ASP A 65 -14.69 24.49 -10.19
CA ASP A 65 -16.01 25.10 -10.16
C ASP A 65 -16.21 25.78 -8.81
N LYS A 66 -16.20 27.11 -8.81
CA LYS A 66 -16.32 27.92 -7.59
C LYS A 66 -17.76 28.01 -7.09
N GLU A 67 -18.75 27.87 -7.97
CA GLU A 67 -20.17 27.99 -7.62
C GLU A 67 -20.60 26.77 -6.81
N HIS A 68 -20.20 25.58 -7.25
CA HIS A 68 -20.52 24.32 -6.59
C HIS A 68 -19.43 23.86 -5.62
N SER A 69 -18.34 24.63 -5.46
CA SER A 69 -17.16 24.26 -4.66
C SER A 69 -16.57 22.89 -5.04
N LEU A 70 -16.50 22.59 -6.34
CA LEU A 70 -16.00 21.33 -6.88
C LEU A 70 -14.60 21.49 -7.46
N LEU A 71 -13.77 20.47 -7.24
CA LEU A 71 -12.43 20.36 -7.80
C LEU A 71 -12.31 19.05 -8.57
N VAL A 72 -12.04 19.16 -9.88
CA VAL A 72 -11.89 17.99 -10.75
C VAL A 72 -10.41 17.68 -10.93
N LEU A 73 -10.00 16.48 -10.52
CA LEU A 73 -8.62 16.00 -10.61
C LEU A 73 -8.50 14.88 -11.63
N LYS A 74 -7.39 14.83 -12.36
CA LYS A 74 -7.06 13.71 -13.25
C LYS A 74 -6.44 12.58 -12.42
N GLY A 75 -7.10 11.43 -12.38
CA GLY A 75 -6.59 10.21 -11.74
C GLY A 75 -7.33 9.83 -10.46
N SER A 76 -6.66 9.05 -9.60
CA SER A 76 -7.25 8.51 -8.37
C SER A 76 -6.72 9.20 -7.12
N VAL A 77 -7.61 9.41 -6.15
CA VAL A 77 -7.29 10.03 -4.86
C VAL A 77 -7.32 8.96 -3.76
N PRO A 78 -6.36 8.96 -2.82
CA PRO A 78 -6.33 7.96 -1.75
C PRO A 78 -7.40 8.23 -0.70
N GLY A 79 -8.14 7.20 -0.32
CA GLY A 79 -9.13 7.25 0.77
C GLY A 79 -10.50 6.73 0.36
N PRO A 80 -11.41 6.52 1.32
CA PRO A 80 -12.80 6.19 1.04
C PRO A 80 -13.58 7.43 0.55
N ARG A 81 -14.76 7.20 -0.05
CA ARG A 81 -15.72 8.27 -0.33
C ARG A 81 -16.08 9.00 0.97
N SER A 82 -16.24 10.32 0.87
CA SER A 82 -16.49 11.21 2.02
C SER A 82 -15.36 11.28 3.06
N GLY A 83 -14.16 10.79 2.73
CA GLY A 83 -12.97 10.98 3.55
C GLY A 83 -12.39 12.39 3.45
N ILE A 84 -11.62 12.80 4.46
CA ILE A 84 -10.93 14.08 4.47
C ILE A 84 -9.64 13.99 3.65
N LEU A 85 -9.43 14.98 2.79
CA LEU A 85 -8.24 15.09 1.94
C LEU A 85 -7.51 16.39 2.24
N ARG A 86 -6.19 16.34 2.25
CA ARG A 86 -5.33 17.52 2.33
C ARG A 86 -4.65 17.73 0.99
N ILE A 87 -5.09 18.75 0.27
CA ILE A 87 -4.52 19.14 -1.03
C ILE A 87 -3.53 20.28 -0.79
N ARG A 88 -2.35 20.17 -1.39
CA ARG A 88 -1.29 21.19 -1.31
C ARG A 88 -0.72 21.38 -2.70
N LYS A 89 -0.31 22.61 -3.01
CA LYS A 89 0.51 22.88 -4.19
C LYS A 89 1.79 22.05 -4.06
N HIS A 90 2.16 21.34 -5.12
CA HIS A 90 3.44 20.67 -5.18
C HIS A 90 4.48 21.71 -5.61
N ASP A 91 5.33 22.11 -4.67
CA ASP A 91 6.47 22.97 -4.99
C ASP A 91 7.47 22.11 -5.75
N ALA A 92 7.55 22.30 -7.06
CA ALA A 92 8.57 21.66 -7.88
C ALA A 92 9.94 22.13 -7.38
N GLN A 93 10.62 21.28 -6.62
CA GLN A 93 12.05 21.43 -6.35
C GLN A 93 12.78 20.68 -7.47
N GLY A 94 13.50 21.46 -8.29
CA GLY A 94 14.62 21.08 -9.17
C GLY A 94 14.50 19.76 -9.92
#